data_AF-A0A970W6E1-F1
#
_entry.id   AF-A0A970W6E1-F1
#
_cell.length_a   1.000
_cell.length_b   1.000
_cell.length_c   1.000
_cell.angle_alpha   90.00
_cell.angle_beta   90.00
_cell.angle_gamma   90.00
#
_symmetry.space_group_name_H-M   'P 1'
#
loop_
_entity.id
_entity.type
_entity.pdbx_description
1 polymer ?
#
loop_
_entity_poly.entity_id
_entity_poly.type
_entity_poly.pdbx_seq_one_letter_code
_entity_poly.pdbx_strand_id
1 'polypeptide(L)' 'MIDLEGTIRQLAASAEAIRVLVEAVAEVQAEWQPDPKSWSLKEVMRHLYSEESTDFRRHLRELWHEPPIL' A
#
# COMPACT_ATOMS: atom_id res chain seq x y z
N MET A 1 -20.86 1.11 11.22
CA MET A 1 -19.78 0.87 12.19
C MET A 1 -18.73 0.05 11.49
N ILE A 2 -17.45 0.45 11.53
CA ILE A 2 -16.35 -0.30 10.89
C ILE A 2 -16.10 -1.60 11.66
N ASP A 3 -15.97 -2.72 10.95
CA ASP A 3 -15.47 -3.97 11.50
C ASP A 3 -13.93 -3.90 11.57
N LEU A 4 -13.42 -3.45 12.71
CA LEU A 4 -11.99 -3.20 12.89
C LEU A 4 -11.15 -4.47 12.69
N GLU A 5 -11.58 -5.60 13.26
CA GLU A 5 -10.82 -6.84 13.13
C GLU A 5 -10.86 -7.37 11.70
N GLY A 6 -12.02 -7.30 11.04
CA GLY A 6 -12.15 -7.65 9.63
C GLY A 6 -11.25 -6.81 8.75
N THR A 7 -11.20 -5.50 8.98
CA THR A 7 -10.31 -4.58 8.26
C THR A 7 -8.84 -4.92 8.49
N ILE A 8 -8.42 -5.16 9.74
CA ILE A 8 -7.02 -5.55 10.03
C ILE A 8 -6.65 -6.85 9.32
N ARG A 9 -7.52 -7.88 9.38
CA ARG A 9 -7.28 -9.15 8.68
C ARG A 9 -7.17 -8.95 7.17
N GLN A 10 -8.04 -8.14 6.59
CA GLN A 10 -8.01 -7.88 5.14
C GLN A 10 -6.74 -7.14 4.72
N LEU A 11 -6.30 -6.13 5.48
CA LEU A 11 -5.06 -5.40 5.19
C LEU A 11 -3.84 -6.32 5.24
N ALA A 12 -3.75 -7.18 6.27
CA ALA A 12 -2.68 -8.16 6.39
C ALA A 12 -2.68 -9.18 5.24
N ALA A 13 -3.86 -9.70 4.87
CA ALA A 13 -3.99 -10.64 3.76
C ALA A 13 -3.62 -10.00 2.40
N SER A 14 -4.01 -8.75 2.18
CA SER A 14 -3.66 -8.01 0.95
C SER A 14 -2.15 -7.76 0.85
N ALA A 15 -1.49 -7.39 1.96
CA ALA A 15 -0.04 -7.20 1.97
C ALA A 15 0.72 -8.49 1.60
N GLU A 16 0.29 -9.62 2.15
CA GLU A 16 0.88 -10.93 1.82
C GLU A 16 0.59 -11.34 0.37
N ALA A 17 -0.62 -11.12 -0.12
CA ALA A 17 -0.96 -11.40 -1.52
C ALA A 17 -0.08 -10.58 -2.48
N ILE A 18 0.11 -9.28 -2.22
CA ILE A 18 1.00 -8.42 -3.00
C ILE A 18 2.44 -8.96 -2.96
N ARG A 19 2.95 -9.32 -1.78
CA ARG A 19 4.29 -9.89 -1.61
C ARG A 19 4.48 -11.13 -2.49
N VAL A 20 3.56 -12.08 -2.42
CA VAL A 20 3.61 -13.34 -3.19
C VAL A 20 3.51 -13.08 -4.70
N LEU A 21 2.64 -12.16 -5.13
CA LEU A 21 2.48 -11.83 -6.55
C LEU A 21 3.74 -11.18 -7.14
N VAL A 22 4.43 -10.33 -6.36
CA VAL A 22 5.59 -9.58 -6.83
C VAL A 22 6.89 -10.38 -6.73
N GLU A 23 7.01 -11.29 -5.77
CA GLU A 23 8.21 -12.13 -5.55
C GLU A 23 8.58 -12.97 -6.79
N ALA A 24 7.60 -13.35 -7.61
CA ALA A 24 7.83 -14.12 -8.83
C ALA A 24 8.31 -13.28 -10.04
N VAL A 25 8.35 -11.95 -9.92
CA VAL A 25 8.65 -11.04 -11.04
C VAL A 25 10.13 -10.63 -11.02
N ALA A 26 10.83 -10.84 -12.13
CA ALA A 26 12.22 -10.39 -12.25
C ALA A 26 12.31 -8.85 -12.31
N GLU A 27 13.38 -8.27 -11.77
CA GLU A 27 13.58 -6.82 -11.70
C GLU A 27 13.37 -6.11 -13.05
N VAL A 28 13.95 -6.67 -14.13
CA VAL A 28 13.80 -6.11 -15.48
C VAL A 28 12.34 -6.06 -15.96
N GLN A 29 11.52 -7.03 -15.56
CA GLN A 29 10.08 -7.03 -15.86
C GLN A 29 9.33 -6.06 -14.94
N ALA A 30 9.79 -5.90 -13.69
CA ALA A 30 9.19 -4.96 -12.76
C ALA A 30 9.37 -3.50 -13.18
N GLU A 31 10.41 -3.19 -13.96
CA GLU A 31 10.65 -1.86 -14.55
C GLU A 31 9.89 -1.60 -15.85
N TRP A 32 9.31 -2.64 -16.47
CA TRP A 32 8.55 -2.48 -17.70
C TRP A 32 7.26 -1.69 -17.46
N GLN A 33 6.96 -0.77 -18.36
CA GLN A 33 5.72 0.00 -18.40
C GLN A 33 4.88 -0.43 -19.60
N PRO A 34 3.56 -0.62 -19.44
CA PRO A 34 2.70 -0.99 -20.57
C PRO A 34 2.50 0.15 -21.57
N ASP A 35 2.55 1.40 -21.11
CA ASP A 35 2.51 2.62 -21.93
C ASP A 35 3.12 3.81 -21.16
N PRO A 36 3.42 4.95 -21.83
CA PRO A 36 4.11 6.09 -21.20
C PRO A 36 3.36 6.79 -20.06
N LYS A 37 2.08 6.50 -19.85
CA LYS A 37 1.25 7.09 -18.79
C LYS A 37 0.99 6.13 -17.63
N SER A 38 1.31 4.85 -17.80
CA SER A 38 1.11 3.81 -16.80
C SER A 38 2.36 3.64 -15.95
N TRP A 39 2.17 3.32 -14.67
CA TRP A 39 3.27 2.97 -13.79
C TRP A 39 3.75 1.55 -14.06
N SER A 40 5.06 1.36 -13.95
CA SER A 40 5.67 0.04 -13.84
C SER A 40 5.32 -0.58 -12.49
N LEU A 41 5.50 -1.90 -12.37
CA LEU A 41 5.31 -2.59 -11.09
C LEU A 41 6.22 -1.99 -10.00
N LYS A 42 7.47 -1.66 -10.34
CA LYS A 42 8.43 -1.04 -9.43
C LYS A 42 7.95 0.31 -8.91
N GLU A 43 7.32 1.11 -9.76
CA GLU A 43 6.75 2.41 -9.37
C GLU A 43 5.52 2.24 -8.48
N VAL A 44 4.63 1.29 -8.80
CA VAL A 44 3.50 0.94 -7.93
C VAL A 44 3.99 0.51 -6.55
N MET A 45 4.97 -0.40 -6.47
CA MET A 45 5.52 -0.88 -5.20
C MET A 45 6.21 0.23 -4.40
N ARG A 46 6.93 1.14 -5.08
CA ARG A 46 7.54 2.31 -4.44
C ARG A 46 6.48 3.23 -3.84
N HIS A 47 5.39 3.48 -4.56
CA HIS A 47 4.29 4.29 -4.07
C HIS A 47 3.61 3.64 -2.85
N LEU A 48 3.25 2.36 -2.94
CA LEU A 48 2.66 1.63 -1.81
C LEU A 48 3.56 1.66 -0.57
N TYR A 49 4.89 1.50 -0.76
CA TYR A 49 5.83 1.63 0.33
C TYR A 49 5.81 3.02 0.97
N SER A 50 5.78 4.10 0.17
CA SER A 50 5.69 5.46 0.72
C SER A 50 4.39 5.71 1.47
N GLU A 51 3.25 5.23 0.94
CA GLU A 51 1.94 5.35 1.60
C GLU A 51 1.95 4.67 2.98
N GLU A 52 2.45 3.44 3.06
CA GLU A 52 2.56 2.69 4.32
C GLU A 52 3.57 3.30 5.30
N SER A 53 4.71 3.79 4.79
CA SER A 53 5.78 4.29 5.66
C SER A 53 5.51 5.69 6.20
N THR A 54 4.80 6.50 5.43
CA THR A 54 4.65 7.93 5.64
C THR A 54 3.19 8.29 5.87
N ASP A 55 2.34 8.12 4.86
CA ASP A 55 1.03 8.76 4.82
C ASP A 55 0.05 8.09 5.78
N PHE A 56 -0.12 6.78 5.73
CA PHE A 56 -1.02 6.08 6.66
C PHE A 56 -0.59 6.23 8.12
N ARG A 57 0.70 6.07 8.40
CA ARG A 57 1.23 6.26 9.76
C ARG A 57 1.05 7.67 10.27
N ARG A 58 1.24 8.66 9.40
CA ARG A 58 1.03 10.07 9.72
C ARG A 58 -0.44 10.33 10.01
N HIS A 59 -1.35 9.94 9.12
CA HIS A 59 -2.79 10.16 9.32
C HIS A 59 -3.31 9.47 10.58
N LEU A 60 -2.91 8.23 10.87
CA LEU A 60 -3.29 7.54 12.10
C LEU A 60 -2.80 8.29 13.35
N ARG A 61 -1.60 8.86 13.29
CA ARG A 61 -1.04 9.68 14.38
C ARG A 61 -1.79 10.99 14.55
N GLU A 62 -2.09 11.67 13.45
CA GLU A 62 -2.87 12.92 13.45
C GLU A 62 -4.27 12.68 14.05
N LEU A 63 -4.98 11.64 13.60
CA LEU A 63 -6.28 11.23 14.16
C LEU A 63 -6.23 10.95 15.67
N TRP A 64 -5.11 10.42 16.17
CA TRP A 64 -4.95 10.11 17.58
C TRP A 64 -4.70 11.35 18.45
N HIS A 65 -3.97 12.35 17.94
CA HIS A 65 -3.64 13.56 18.70
C HIS A 65 -4.69 14.66 18.56
N GLU A 66 -5.24 14.84 17.37
CA GLU A 66 -6.25 15.85 17.04
C GLU A 66 -7.38 15.20 16.25
N PRO A 67 -8.25 14.42 16.92
CA PRO A 67 -9.38 13.79 16.26
C PRO A 67 -10.26 14.88 15.63
N PRO A 68 -10.61 14.78 14.33
CA PRO A 68 -11.48 15.74 13.69
C PRO A 68 -12.83 15.73 14.39
N ILE A 69 -13.35 16.93 14.68
CA ILE A 69 -14.69 17.09 15.24
C ILE A 69 -15.67 16.67 14.13
N LEU A 70 -16.35 15.54 14.34
CA LEU A 70 -17.45 15.05 13.49
C LEU A 70 -18.70 15.92 13.63
#